data_AF-A0A090N7F0-F1
#
_entry.id   AF-A0A090N7F0-F1
#
_cell.length_a   1.000
_cell.length_b   1.000
_cell.length_c   1.000
_cell.angle_alpha   90.00
_cell.angle_beta   90.00
_cell.angle_gamma   90.00
#
_symmetry.space_group_name_H-M   'P 1'
#
loop_
_entity.id
_entity.type
_entity.pdbx_description
1 polymer ?
#
loop_
_entity_poly.entity_id
_entity_poly.type
_entity_poly.pdbx_seq_one_letter_code
_entity_poly.pdbx_strand_id
1 'polypeptide(L)'
;MAIATVVGLGLTWNTATRGVEIGTLTIGPWTARPRVGTSDIDPYARATVARSGELPIGAGDGITFRATADNAGKKLDGRCDVVVSGVTPLPGSGR
;
A
#
# COMPACT_ATOMS: atom_id res chain seq x y z
N MET A 1 11.59 30.31 -12.24
CA MET A 1 10.54 30.19 -11.19
C MET A 1 9.43 29.22 -11.56
N ALA A 2 8.76 29.36 -12.72
CA ALA A 2 7.68 28.44 -13.12
C ALA A 2 8.04 26.95 -13.08
N ILE A 3 9.25 26.58 -13.53
CA ILE A 3 9.72 25.17 -13.50
C ILE A 3 9.78 24.64 -12.06
N ALA A 4 10.35 25.42 -11.13
CA ALA A 4 10.44 25.03 -9.72
C ALA A 4 9.06 24.86 -9.09
N THR A 5 8.10 25.72 -9.44
CA THR A 5 6.71 25.64 -8.95
C THR A 5 6.00 24.39 -9.49
N VAL A 6 6.13 24.10 -10.78
CA VAL A 6 5.52 22.91 -11.40
C VAL A 6 6.11 21.63 -10.82
N VAL A 7 7.43 21.58 -10.64
CA VAL A 7 8.11 20.43 -10.02
C VAL A 7 7.68 20.28 -8.57
N GLY A 8 7.68 21.36 -7.78
CA GLY A 8 7.27 21.33 -6.38
C GLY A 8 5.84 20.84 -6.20
N LEU A 9 4.89 21.43 -6.93
CA LEU A 9 3.49 21.02 -6.90
C LEU A 9 3.28 19.60 -7.41
N GLY A 10 4.01 19.20 -8.46
CA GLY A 10 3.96 17.85 -9.00
C GLY A 10 4.43 16.81 -7.99
N LEU A 11 5.53 17.09 -7.27
CA LEU A 11 6.04 16.24 -6.20
C LEU A 11 5.04 16.15 -5.04
N THR A 12 4.51 17.27 -4.56
CA THR A 12 3.51 17.29 -3.48
C THR A 12 2.24 16.53 -3.87
N TRP A 13 1.74 16.73 -5.09
CA TRP A 13 0.57 15.99 -5.57
C TRP A 13 0.85 14.49 -5.64
N ASN A 14 2.01 14.09 -6.15
CA ASN A 14 2.39 12.70 -6.27
C ASN A 14 2.52 12.03 -4.89
N THR A 15 3.20 12.66 -3.93
CA THR A 15 3.33 12.12 -2.57
C THR A 15 1.99 12.08 -1.85
N ALA A 16 1.13 13.08 -2.04
CA ALA A 16 -0.19 13.12 -1.43
C ALA A 16 -1.16 12.09 -2.04
N THR A 17 -1.04 11.76 -3.33
CA THR A 17 -1.98 10.83 -4.00
C THR A 17 -1.52 9.38 -3.98
N ARG A 18 -0.21 9.13 -4.04
CA ARG A 18 0.37 7.79 -4.05
C ARG A 18 0.90 7.35 -2.67
N GLY A 19 1.04 8.28 -1.73
CA GLY A 19 1.68 8.04 -0.45
C GLY A 19 3.21 8.01 -0.56
N VAL A 20 3.88 8.04 0.60
CA VAL A 20 5.32 7.76 0.71
C VAL A 20 5.42 6.34 1.27
N GLU A 21 5.87 5.42 0.44
CA GLU A 21 5.91 3.99 0.78
C GLU A 21 7.28 3.62 1.37
N ILE A 22 7.41 3.76 2.69
CA ILE A 22 8.61 3.36 3.44
C ILE A 22 8.34 1.98 4.06
N GLY A 23 9.24 1.02 3.83
CA GLY A 23 9.13 -0.32 4.43
C GLY A 23 7.98 -1.19 3.87
N THR A 24 7.50 -0.88 2.66
CA THR A 24 6.53 -1.69 1.92
C THR A 24 7.19 -2.92 1.28
N LEU A 25 6.52 -4.06 1.40
CA LEU A 25 6.81 -5.25 0.63
C LEU A 25 5.88 -5.30 -0.59
N THR A 26 6.43 -5.36 -1.79
CA THR A 26 5.67 -5.45 -3.04
C THR A 26 5.88 -6.81 -3.69
N ILE A 27 4.79 -7.52 -4.00
CA ILE A 27 4.78 -8.83 -4.65
C ILE A 27 3.78 -8.77 -5.80
N GLY A 28 4.27 -8.58 -7.03
CA GLY A 28 3.40 -8.33 -8.19
C GLY A 28 2.55 -7.07 -7.96
N PRO A 29 1.21 -7.13 -8.12
CA PRO A 29 0.32 -5.99 -7.88
C PRO A 29 0.01 -5.75 -6.39
N TRP A 30 0.45 -6.63 -5.50
CA TRP A 30 0.15 -6.57 -4.07
C TRP A 30 1.21 -5.80 -3.30
N THR A 31 0.77 -4.93 -2.42
CA THR A 31 1.63 -4.19 -1.48
C THR A 31 1.21 -4.50 -0.05
N ALA A 32 2.18 -4.81 0.80
CA ALA A 32 1.98 -5.06 2.22
C ALA A 32 2.81 -4.11 3.10
N ARG A 33 2.25 -3.72 4.25
CA ARG A 33 2.88 -2.79 5.20
C ARG A 33 2.98 -3.42 6.60
N PRO A 34 4.01 -4.24 6.86
CA PRO A 34 4.12 -5.00 8.10
C PRO A 34 4.32 -4.12 9.36
N ARG A 35 4.84 -2.89 9.21
CA ARG A 35 5.13 -1.99 10.34
C ARG A 35 3.96 -1.08 10.75
N VAL A 36 2.83 -1.10 10.02
CA VAL A 36 1.68 -0.24 10.32
C VAL A 36 1.06 -0.52 11.69
N GLY A 37 1.20 -1.76 12.20
CA GLY A 37 0.70 -2.18 13.51
C GLY A 37 1.69 -2.09 14.67
N THR A 38 2.88 -1.51 14.46
CA THR A 38 3.93 -1.45 15.48
C THR A 38 4.08 -0.04 16.06
N SER A 39 4.80 0.08 17.18
CA SER A 39 5.25 1.38 17.70
C SER A 39 6.24 2.10 16.77
N ASP A 40 6.84 1.38 15.82
CA ASP A 40 7.83 1.84 14.84
C ASP A 40 7.20 2.36 13.54
N ILE A 41 5.87 2.55 13.51
CA ILE A 41 5.18 3.09 12.33
C ILE A 41 5.70 4.50 11.99
N ASP A 42 6.07 4.71 10.72
CA ASP A 42 6.53 6.01 10.23
C ASP A 42 5.36 7.01 10.11
N PRO A 43 5.63 8.33 10.19
CA PRO A 43 4.57 9.34 10.19
C PRO A 43 3.75 9.39 8.89
N TYR A 44 4.31 8.98 7.74
CA TYR A 44 3.59 8.94 6.46
C TYR A 44 2.69 7.71 6.35
N ALA A 45 3.12 6.56 6.90
CA ALA A 45 2.27 5.40 7.05
C ALA A 45 1.08 5.69 7.99
N ARG A 46 1.31 6.38 9.13
CA ARG A 46 0.21 6.84 10.01
C ARG A 46 -0.80 7.72 9.29
N ALA A 47 -0.32 8.71 8.53
CA ALA A 47 -1.19 9.59 7.76
C ALA A 47 -2.01 8.84 6.69
N THR A 48 -1.40 7.84 6.06
CA THR A 48 -2.06 7.00 5.05
C THR A 48 -3.20 6.18 5.65
N VAL A 49 -2.98 5.53 6.80
CA VAL A 49 -4.01 4.79 7.55
C VAL A 49 -5.15 5.72 7.96
N ALA A 50 -4.83 6.88 8.53
CA ALA A 50 -5.84 7.85 8.95
C ALA A 50 -6.70 8.33 7.77
N ARG A 51 -6.12 8.41 6.56
CA ARG A 51 -6.84 8.78 5.34
C ARG A 51 -7.62 7.63 4.70
N SER A 52 -7.10 6.40 4.77
CA SER A 52 -7.79 5.22 4.21
C SER A 52 -8.94 4.75 5.09
N GLY A 53 -8.93 5.09 6.38
CA GLY A 53 -9.91 4.60 7.36
C GLY A 53 -9.69 3.13 7.71
N GLU A 54 -8.53 2.56 7.34
CA GLU A 54 -8.17 1.19 7.68
C GLU A 54 -7.88 1.07 9.19
N LEU A 55 -8.37 0.01 9.82
CA LEU A 55 -8.02 -0.30 11.20
C LEU A 55 -6.59 -0.87 11.22
N PRO A 56 -5.62 -0.25 11.94
CA PRO A 56 -4.29 -0.82 12.08
C PRO A 56 -4.41 -2.16 12.81
N ILE A 57 -4.00 -3.24 12.14
CA ILE A 57 -3.90 -4.55 12.77
C ILE A 57 -2.55 -4.63 13.46
N GLY A 58 -2.49 -5.10 14.71
CA GLY A 58 -1.26 -5.19 15.48
C GLY A 58 -0.24 -6.10 14.82
N ALA A 59 1.05 -5.88 15.08
CA ALA A 59 2.15 -6.64 14.46
C ALA A 59 2.08 -8.17 14.65
N GLY A 60 1.36 -8.65 15.67
CA GLY A 60 1.12 -10.08 15.93
C GLY A 60 -0.22 -10.62 15.41
N ASP A 61 -1.11 -9.74 14.95
CA ASP A 61 -2.48 -10.12 14.57
C ASP A 61 -2.59 -10.48 13.08
N GLY A 62 -1.62 -10.05 12.26
CA GLY A 62 -1.55 -10.43 10.85
C GLY A 62 -0.88 -9.37 9.97
N ILE A 63 -0.96 -9.58 8.66
CA ILE A 63 -0.47 -8.65 7.64
C ILE A 63 -1.55 -8.42 6.59
N THR A 64 -1.72 -7.16 6.18
CA THR A 64 -2.68 -6.79 5.11
C THR A 64 -1.96 -6.63 3.78
N PHE A 65 -2.49 -7.27 2.74
CA PHE A 65 -2.08 -7.07 1.36
C PHE A 65 -3.13 -6.23 0.62
N ARG A 66 -2.69 -5.19 -0.09
CA ARG A 66 -3.57 -4.32 -0.87
C ARG A 66 -3.08 -4.22 -2.30
N ALA A 67 -3.99 -4.39 -3.25
CA ALA A 67 -3.76 -4.15 -4.67
C ALA A 67 -4.69 -3.03 -5.16
N THR A 68 -4.20 -2.17 -6.05
CA THR A 68 -5.00 -1.11 -6.70
C THR A 68 -5.06 -1.25 -8.22
N ALA A 69 -4.28 -2.19 -8.77
CA ALA A 69 -4.22 -2.52 -10.18
C ALA A 69 -4.10 -4.04 -10.36
N ASP A 70 -4.41 -4.54 -11.54
CA ASP A 70 -4.20 -5.93 -11.93
C ASP A 70 -2.73 -6.21 -12.33
N ASN A 71 -2.44 -7.45 -12.73
CA ASN A 71 -1.11 -7.88 -13.16
C ASN A 71 -0.61 -7.17 -14.44
N ALA A 72 -1.52 -6.60 -15.24
CA ALA A 72 -1.20 -5.83 -16.43
C ALA A 72 -1.06 -4.32 -16.14
N GLY A 73 -1.19 -3.91 -14.87
CA GLY A 73 -1.11 -2.51 -14.44
C GLY A 73 -2.41 -1.71 -14.68
N LYS A 74 -3.51 -2.35 -15.08
CA LYS A 74 -4.80 -1.69 -15.23
C LYS A 74 -5.41 -1.47 -13.86
N LYS A 75 -5.90 -0.25 -13.59
CA LYS A 75 -6.61 0.06 -12.33
C LYS A 75 -7.80 -0.88 -12.14
N LEU A 76 -7.96 -1.37 -10.91
CA LEU A 76 -9.13 -2.15 -10.52
C LEU A 76 -10.38 -1.27 -10.60
N ASP A 77 -11.38 -1.72 -11.34
CA ASP A 77 -12.68 -1.04 -11.54
C ASP A 77 -13.79 -2.06 -11.29
N GLY A 78 -14.83 -1.66 -10.55
CA GLY A 78 -15.96 -2.54 -10.18
C GLY A 78 -16.84 -2.98 -11.36
N ARG A 79 -16.60 -2.48 -12.58
CA ARG A 79 -17.27 -2.89 -13.81
C ARG A 79 -16.58 -4.06 -14.52
N CYS A 80 -15.38 -4.46 -14.08
CA CYS A 80 -14.63 -5.55 -14.69
C CYS A 80 -14.67 -6.79 -13.79
N ASP A 81 -14.70 -7.97 -14.42
CA ASP A 81 -14.44 -9.23 -13.73
C ASP A 81 -12.94 -9.38 -13.48
N VAL A 82 -12.57 -9.68 -12.23
CA VAL A 82 -11.18 -9.86 -11.80
C VAL A 82 -11.08 -11.17 -11.03
N VAL A 83 -10.09 -11.99 -11.38
CA VAL A 83 -9.80 -13.26 -10.68
C VAL A 83 -8.62 -13.05 -9.74
N VAL A 84 -8.83 -13.37 -8.46
CA VAL A 84 -7.76 -13.44 -7.47
C VAL A 84 -7.37 -14.90 -7.29
N SER A 85 -6.13 -15.24 -7.66
CA SER A 85 -5.58 -16.60 -7.54
C SER A 85 -4.26 -16.59 -6.78
N GLY A 86 -4.05 -17.57 -5.91
CA GLY A 86 -2.82 -17.74 -5.17
C GLY A 86 -3.03 -18.57 -3.92
N VAL A 87 -1.93 -18.97 -3.29
CA VAL A 87 -1.93 -19.57 -1.95
C VAL A 87 -1.64 -18.48 -0.94
N THR A 88 -2.51 -18.32 0.07
CA THR A 88 -2.19 -17.46 1.20
C THR A 88 -1.17 -18.21 2.07
N PRO A 89 0.03 -17.65 2.34
CA PRO A 89 0.98 -18.31 3.22
C PRO A 89 0.36 -18.45 4.63
N LEU A 90 0.17 -19.69 5.08
CA LEU A 90 -0.32 -19.98 6.42
C LEU A 90 0.86 -19.96 7.40
N PRO A 91 0.69 -19.50 8.65
CA PRO A 91 1.71 -19.66 9.69
C PRO A 91 2.03 -21.15 9.83
N GLY A 92 3.27 -21.56 9.49
CA GLY A 92 3.75 -22.93 9.65
C GLY A 92 3.87 -23.78 8.38
N SER A 93 3.67 -23.25 7.16
CA SER A 93 3.86 -24.03 5.92
C SER A 93 5.32 -24.09 5.42
N GLY A 94 6.29 -23.67 6.24
CA GLY A 94 7.71 -23.84 5.96
C GLY A 94 8.14 -25.27 6.28
N ARG A 95 8.27 -26.10 5.25
CA ARG A 95 9.24 -27.20 5.25
C ARG A 95 10.57 -26.66 4.71
#